data_AF-A0A183U4E2-F1
#
_entry.id   AF-A0A183U4E2-F1
#
_cell.length_a   1.000
_cell.length_b   1.000
_cell.length_c   1.000
_cell.angle_alpha   90.00
_cell.angle_beta   90.00
_cell.angle_gamma   90.00
#
_symmetry.space_group_name_H-M   'P 1'
#
loop_
_entity.id
_entity.type
_entity.pdbx_description
1 polymer ?
#
loop_
_entity_poly.entity_id
_entity_poly.type
_entity_poly.pdbx_seq_one_letter_code
_entity_poly.pdbx_strand_id
1 'polypeptide(L)'
;MTRNDALQQLLLSTGHAILIDTVEGDPPWVSEADEFELQHLLTKQYITPNNVIDWMTERVKPPAALSRIRGNKTGLLLMELRAKLAASLSTQNRIPLVSTLLSANELRTLLSSHMICFTAESVFHPLYPAQIRSPLISEPLPSPAHYVAKQTIRYFGLCKEDAEWILESSHSVDCWHRMNTVIERSGASLDKIQVWYMDERQRAIKAALALMFEQHPSLMRALLDTGDALLVYCCRFASLDAELSIGMRERDLRAWLAHIDIDTKQVNVSVQQIDAFSSSFPSRDPNKRRWYVHLQDANICSFLVDK
;
A
#
# COMPACT_ATOMS: atom_id res chain seq x y z
N MET A 1 4.89 -31.48 3.53
CA MET A 1 4.42 -30.11 3.80
C MET A 1 4.50 -29.33 2.50
N THR A 2 3.37 -28.85 2.00
CA THR A 2 3.29 -28.03 0.78
C THR A 2 4.01 -26.70 1.02
N ARG A 3 5.08 -26.46 0.27
CA ARG A 3 5.87 -25.23 0.33
C ARG A 3 5.08 -24.14 -0.40
N ASN A 4 4.41 -23.26 0.34
CA ASN A 4 3.75 -22.11 -0.28
C ASN A 4 4.79 -21.00 -0.47
N ASP A 5 5.44 -21.02 -1.63
CA ASP A 5 6.53 -20.10 -1.95
C ASP A 5 6.07 -18.63 -1.90
N ALA A 6 4.81 -18.33 -2.25
CA ALA A 6 4.27 -16.98 -2.19
C ALA A 6 4.19 -16.42 -0.76
N LEU A 7 3.68 -17.22 0.20
CA LEU A 7 3.66 -16.82 1.62
C LEU A 7 5.07 -16.72 2.20
N GLN A 8 5.99 -17.57 1.74
CA GLN A 8 7.39 -17.50 2.14
C GLN A 8 8.04 -16.20 1.67
N GLN A 9 7.82 -15.82 0.40
CA GLN A 9 8.32 -14.55 -0.14
C GLN A 9 7.69 -13.34 0.52
N LEU A 10 6.40 -13.39 0.83
CA LEU A 10 5.71 -12.33 1.57
C LEU A 10 6.31 -12.13 2.96
N LEU A 11 6.61 -13.22 3.67
CA LEU A 11 7.25 -13.11 4.98
C LEU A 11 8.68 -12.55 4.86
N LEU A 12 9.44 -12.97 3.84
CA LEU A 12 10.80 -12.47 3.59
C LEU A 12 10.82 -10.99 3.19
N SER A 13 9.84 -10.52 2.43
CA SER A 13 9.75 -9.12 1.97
C SER A 13 9.55 -8.13 3.12
N THR A 14 9.04 -8.59 4.27
CA THR A 14 8.94 -7.76 5.48
C THR A 14 10.30 -7.36 6.09
N GLY A 15 11.40 -7.96 5.63
CA GLY A 15 12.77 -7.51 5.93
C GLY A 15 13.11 -7.47 7.42
N HIS A 16 13.39 -6.28 7.95
CA HIS A 16 13.71 -6.05 9.37
C HIS A 16 12.55 -5.45 10.17
N ALA A 17 11.37 -5.30 9.56
CA ALA A 17 10.21 -4.75 10.26
C ALA A 17 9.84 -5.59 11.48
N ILE A 18 9.40 -4.92 12.55
CA ILE A 18 8.71 -5.58 13.65
C ILE A 18 7.35 -6.00 13.11
N LEU A 19 7.06 -7.30 13.18
CA LEU A 19 5.75 -7.83 12.82
C LEU A 19 4.88 -7.78 14.08
N ILE A 20 3.70 -7.18 13.95
CA ILE A 20 2.79 -6.95 15.07
C ILE A 20 1.46 -7.57 14.69
N ASP A 21 0.96 -8.46 15.53
CA ASP A 21 -0.41 -8.96 15.42
C ASP A 21 -1.32 -8.03 16.23
N THR A 22 -2.10 -7.20 15.53
CA THR A 22 -2.98 -6.19 16.12
C THR A 22 -4.43 -6.67 16.25
N VAL A 23 -4.71 -7.94 15.98
CA VAL A 23 -6.06 -8.51 16.09
C VAL A 23 -6.40 -8.73 17.56
N GLU A 24 -7.67 -8.57 17.94
CA GLU A 24 -8.12 -8.97 19.28
C GLU A 24 -7.95 -10.49 19.46
N GLY A 25 -7.26 -10.89 20.52
CA GLY A 25 -6.92 -12.29 20.76
C GLY A 25 -6.27 -12.51 22.12
N ASP A 26 -5.67 -13.69 22.29
CA ASP A 26 -5.00 -14.05 23.53
C ASP A 26 -3.85 -13.06 23.83
N PRO A 27 -3.87 -12.34 24.99
CA PRO A 27 -2.87 -11.33 25.34
C PRO A 27 -1.40 -11.73 25.19
N PRO A 28 -0.97 -12.99 25.44
CA PRO A 28 0.43 -13.36 25.18
C PRO A 28 0.78 -13.48 23.69
N TRP A 29 -0.19 -13.68 22.80
CA TRP A 29 0.02 -13.96 21.37
C TRP A 29 -0.09 -12.73 20.49
N VAL A 30 -1.06 -11.88 20.77
CA VAL A 30 -1.28 -10.60 20.09
C VAL A 30 -0.62 -9.46 20.83
N SER A 31 -0.38 -8.36 20.12
CA SER A 31 0.11 -7.12 20.72
C SER A 31 -1.05 -6.34 21.32
N GLU A 32 -0.98 -6.03 22.61
CA GLU A 32 -1.94 -5.12 23.24
C GLU A 32 -1.69 -3.64 22.90
N ALA A 33 -0.53 -3.34 22.32
CA ALA A 33 -0.19 -2.03 21.79
C ALA A 33 -0.48 -2.01 20.28
N ASP A 34 -1.19 -0.99 19.82
CA ASP A 34 -1.45 -0.81 18.39
C ASP A 34 -0.23 -0.23 17.65
N GLU A 35 -0.29 -0.24 16.31
CA GLU A 35 0.79 0.27 15.49
C GLU A 35 1.09 1.75 15.77
N PHE A 36 0.07 2.56 16.04
CA PHE A 36 0.22 4.00 16.24
C PHE A 36 0.99 4.28 17.54
N GLU A 37 0.65 3.59 18.62
CA GLU A 37 1.33 3.67 19.91
C GLU A 37 2.81 3.28 19.76
N LEU A 38 3.08 2.13 19.14
CA LEU A 38 4.45 1.64 18.92
C LEU A 38 5.26 2.60 18.04
N GLN A 39 4.65 3.17 17.00
CA GLN A 39 5.29 4.17 16.17
C GLN A 39 5.59 5.47 16.94
N HIS A 40 4.64 5.96 17.74
CA HIS A 40 4.84 7.14 18.57
C HIS A 40 6.00 6.93 19.55
N LEU A 41 6.09 5.75 20.15
CA LEU A 41 7.17 5.41 21.08
C LEU A 41 8.53 5.34 20.39
N LEU A 42 8.59 4.74 19.21
CA LEU A 42 9.81 4.70 18.40
C LEU A 42 10.24 6.07 17.85
N THR A 43 9.45 7.14 18.02
CA THR A 43 9.92 8.51 17.79
C THR A 43 10.76 9.07 18.95
N LYS A 44 10.69 8.47 20.14
CA LYS A 44 11.43 8.93 21.32
C LYS A 44 12.87 8.43 21.22
N GLN A 45 13.84 9.34 21.30
CA GLN A 45 15.27 9.02 21.14
C GLN A 45 15.81 7.95 22.10
N TYR A 46 15.18 7.79 23.27
CA TYR A 46 15.57 6.81 24.29
C TYR A 46 14.87 5.45 24.15
N ILE A 47 13.95 5.30 23.19
CA ILE A 47 13.25 4.05 22.91
C ILE A 47 13.77 3.46 21.61
N THR A 48 14.37 2.27 21.69
CA THR A 48 14.87 1.52 20.54
C THR A 48 13.96 0.33 20.22
N PRO A 49 13.99 -0.20 18.99
CA PRO A 49 13.33 -1.47 18.65
C PRO A 49 13.66 -2.61 19.62
N ASN A 50 14.91 -2.69 20.10
CA ASN A 50 15.32 -3.70 21.07
C ASN A 50 14.57 -3.57 22.40
N ASN A 51 14.35 -2.34 22.89
CA ASN A 51 13.57 -2.13 24.11
C ASN A 51 12.14 -2.67 23.95
N VAL A 52 11.50 -2.40 22.80
CA VAL A 52 10.15 -2.90 22.50
C VAL A 52 10.12 -4.43 22.45
N ILE A 53 11.09 -5.05 21.78
CA ILE A 53 11.20 -6.52 21.71
C ILE A 53 11.47 -7.13 23.08
N ASP A 54 12.31 -6.52 23.91
CA ASP A 54 12.58 -7.00 25.27
C ASP A 54 11.33 -6.93 26.17
N TRP A 55 10.46 -5.94 25.97
CA TRP A 55 9.18 -5.84 26.66
C TRP A 55 8.16 -6.87 26.16
N MET A 56 8.04 -7.03 24.83
CA MET A 56 7.16 -8.03 24.20
C MET A 56 7.55 -9.47 24.58
N THR A 57 8.86 -9.74 24.65
CA THR A 57 9.39 -11.04 25.09
C THR A 57 9.42 -11.21 26.61
N GLU A 58 8.95 -10.22 27.36
CA GLU A 58 8.95 -10.18 28.83
C GLU A 58 10.34 -10.39 29.48
N ARG A 59 11.42 -10.18 28.71
CA ARG A 59 12.80 -10.24 29.22
C ARG A 59 13.08 -9.09 30.17
N VAL A 60 12.49 -7.93 29.88
CA VAL A 60 12.61 -6.71 30.67
C VAL A 60 11.22 -6.19 30.98
N LYS A 61 11.00 -5.79 32.22
CA LYS A 61 9.73 -5.16 32.61
C LYS A 61 9.64 -3.75 32.00
N PRO A 62 8.61 -3.41 31.22
CA PRO A 62 8.43 -2.06 30.71
C PRO A 62 8.20 -1.06 31.85
N PRO A 63 8.52 0.23 31.64
CA PRO A 63 8.09 1.33 32.53
C PRO A 63 6.58 1.27 32.79
N ALA A 64 6.14 1.77 33.96
CA ALA A 64 4.73 1.68 34.36
C ALA A 64 3.77 2.29 33.32
N ALA A 65 4.17 3.38 32.66
CA ALA A 65 3.40 4.04 31.61
C ALA A 65 3.30 3.22 30.30
N LEU A 66 4.15 2.21 30.12
CA LEU A 66 4.26 1.35 28.94
C LEU A 66 3.94 -0.11 29.28
N SER A 67 3.25 -0.35 30.40
CA SER A 67 2.96 -1.70 30.90
C SER A 67 2.20 -2.59 29.93
N ARG A 68 1.47 -1.96 29.00
CA ARG A 68 0.66 -2.57 27.93
C ARG A 68 1.48 -3.08 26.75
N ILE A 69 2.76 -2.71 26.63
CA ILE A 69 3.62 -3.18 25.55
C ILE A 69 4.16 -4.56 25.94
N ARG A 70 3.31 -5.57 25.76
CA ARG A 70 3.58 -6.98 26.02
C ARG A 70 2.91 -7.84 24.96
N GLY A 71 3.23 -9.13 24.93
CA GLY A 71 2.65 -10.09 24.00
C GLY A 71 3.36 -10.13 22.65
N ASN A 72 2.59 -10.25 21.56
CA ASN A 72 3.08 -10.35 20.19
C ASN A 72 3.91 -11.61 19.88
N LYS A 73 3.67 -12.74 20.56
CA LYS A 73 4.36 -14.00 20.22
C LYS A 73 4.15 -14.42 18.77
N THR A 74 3.00 -14.13 18.17
CA THR A 74 2.74 -14.42 16.75
C THR A 74 3.71 -13.66 15.85
N GLY A 75 3.82 -12.35 16.04
CA GLY A 75 4.75 -11.51 15.29
C GLY A 75 6.21 -11.92 15.51
N LEU A 76 6.59 -12.20 16.76
CA LEU A 76 7.94 -12.67 17.11
C LEU A 76 8.28 -14.02 16.46
N LEU A 77 7.33 -14.96 16.43
CA LEU A 77 7.49 -16.26 15.77
C LEU A 77 7.69 -16.08 14.26
N LEU A 78 6.90 -15.21 13.63
CA LEU A 78 7.05 -14.90 12.21
C LEU A 78 8.40 -14.23 11.92
N MET A 79 8.88 -13.34 12.79
CA MET A 79 10.20 -12.73 12.68
C MET A 79 11.34 -13.76 12.83
N GLU A 80 11.20 -14.72 13.74
CA GLU A 80 12.16 -15.83 13.90
C GLU A 80 12.15 -16.75 12.67
N LEU A 81 10.97 -17.11 12.19
CA LEU A 81 10.80 -17.91 10.97
C LEU A 81 11.40 -17.18 9.76
N ARG A 82 11.16 -15.87 9.63
CA ARG A 82 11.77 -15.01 8.61
C ARG A 82 13.29 -15.06 8.68
N ALA A 83 13.87 -14.96 9.88
CA ALA A 83 15.32 -15.03 10.06
C ALA A 83 15.89 -16.40 9.66
N LYS A 84 15.21 -17.50 10.03
CA LYS A 84 15.59 -18.86 9.62
C LYS A 84 15.50 -19.06 8.11
N LEU A 85 14.40 -18.61 7.50
CA LEU A 85 14.21 -18.67 6.05
C LEU A 85 15.28 -17.86 5.32
N ALA A 86 15.55 -16.63 5.76
CA ALA A 86 16.59 -15.77 5.20
C ALA A 86 18.00 -16.34 5.36
N ALA A 87 18.28 -17.10 6.42
CA ALA A 87 19.56 -17.79 6.61
C ALA A 87 19.69 -19.03 5.71
N SER A 88 18.59 -19.74 5.44
CA SER A 88 18.57 -20.92 4.55
C SER A 88 18.65 -20.58 3.05
N LEU A 89 18.30 -19.35 2.68
CA LEU A 89 18.40 -18.83 1.32
C LEU A 89 19.79 -18.20 1.14
N SER A 90 20.79 -19.00 0.76
CA SER A 90 22.12 -18.50 0.44
C SER A 90 22.05 -17.46 -0.71
N THR A 91 22.35 -16.20 -0.37
CA THR A 91 23.06 -15.21 -1.21
C THR A 91 22.53 -14.79 -2.58
N GLN A 92 21.22 -14.71 -2.88
CA GLN A 92 20.83 -14.05 -4.15
C GLN A 92 19.69 -13.03 -4.18
N ASN A 93 18.83 -12.86 -3.17
CA ASN A 93 17.78 -11.83 -3.24
C ASN A 93 17.41 -11.29 -1.86
N ARG A 94 18.27 -10.47 -1.25
CA ARG A 94 17.85 -9.65 -0.10
C ARG A 94 17.35 -8.31 -0.61
N ILE A 95 16.10 -7.97 -0.27
CA ILE A 95 15.61 -6.60 -0.36
C ILE A 95 16.16 -5.84 0.87
N PRO A 96 17.05 -4.85 0.71
CA PRO A 96 17.52 -4.06 1.84
C PRO A 96 16.44 -3.05 2.22
N LEU A 97 15.86 -3.18 3.41
CA LEU A 97 15.00 -2.15 3.99
C LEU A 97 15.80 -1.36 5.05
N VAL A 98 16.21 -0.16 4.62
CA VAL A 98 16.55 1.08 5.35
C VAL A 98 17.49 0.96 6.56
N SER A 99 18.74 1.41 6.36
CA SER A 99 19.67 1.82 7.42
C SER A 99 19.34 3.23 7.93
N THR A 100 19.70 3.52 9.18
CA THR A 100 19.52 4.82 9.84
C THR A 100 20.33 5.92 9.15
N LEU A 101 19.66 6.86 8.47
CA LEU A 101 20.27 8.11 8.02
C LEU A 101 20.58 9.01 9.22
N LEU A 102 21.82 9.51 9.31
CA LEU A 102 22.36 10.18 10.48
C LEU A 102 22.10 11.70 10.51
N SER A 103 21.56 12.34 9.45
CA SER A 103 21.16 13.75 9.54
C SER A 103 20.12 14.25 8.51
N ALA A 104 19.35 15.27 8.89
CA ALA A 104 18.38 15.96 8.02
C ALA A 104 19.01 16.88 6.94
N ASN A 105 20.35 17.04 6.95
CA ASN A 105 21.07 17.80 5.93
C ASN A 105 21.42 16.92 4.71
N GLU A 106 21.75 15.65 4.92
CA GLU A 106 22.03 14.68 3.84
C GLU A 106 20.76 14.40 3.00
N LEU A 107 19.59 14.34 3.65
CA LEU A 107 18.30 14.20 2.96
C LEU A 107 18.01 15.34 1.98
N ARG A 108 18.44 16.57 2.29
CA ARG A 108 18.16 17.76 1.46
C ARG A 108 19.00 17.79 0.17
N THR A 109 20.21 17.25 0.21
CA THR A 109 21.10 17.15 -0.96
C THR A 109 20.76 15.97 -1.87
N LEU A 110 19.97 15.01 -1.39
CA LEU A 110 19.53 13.81 -2.13
C LEU A 110 18.15 13.99 -2.81
N LEU A 111 17.55 15.18 -2.72
CA LEU A 111 16.27 15.50 -3.36
C LEU A 111 16.48 15.75 -4.85
N SER A 112 16.29 14.72 -5.68
CA SER A 112 15.95 14.95 -7.08
C SER A 112 14.58 15.64 -7.15
N SER A 113 14.50 16.73 -7.91
CA SER A 113 13.28 17.50 -8.21
C SER A 113 12.24 16.73 -9.05
N HIS A 114 12.51 15.47 -9.42
CA HIS A 114 11.71 14.69 -10.37
C HIS A 114 10.80 13.65 -9.70
N MET A 115 10.53 13.77 -8.39
CA MET A 115 9.59 12.90 -7.66
C MET A 115 8.77 13.71 -6.64
N ILE A 116 7.45 13.61 -6.77
CA ILE A 116 6.48 14.23 -5.85
C ILE A 116 5.81 13.13 -5.05
N CYS A 117 6.11 13.08 -3.76
CA CYS A 117 5.43 12.20 -2.83
C CYS A 117 4.14 12.87 -2.36
N PHE A 118 3.05 12.11 -2.30
CA PHE A 118 1.77 12.61 -1.83
C PHE A 118 1.09 11.65 -0.86
N THR A 119 0.08 12.13 -0.13
CA THR A 119 -0.71 11.38 0.86
C THR A 119 -2.18 11.30 0.43
N ALA A 120 -3.02 10.60 1.20
CA ALA A 120 -4.46 10.46 0.96
C ALA A 120 -5.22 11.80 0.94
N GLU A 121 -4.67 12.85 1.55
CA GLU A 121 -5.23 14.20 1.60
C GLU A 121 -4.93 15.01 0.33
N SER A 122 -4.04 14.53 -0.52
CA SER A 122 -3.62 15.21 -1.75
C SER A 122 -4.71 15.21 -2.81
N VAL A 123 -4.72 16.25 -3.63
CA VAL A 123 -5.56 16.38 -4.84
C VAL A 123 -5.34 15.26 -5.86
N PHE A 124 -4.23 14.53 -5.77
CA PHE A 124 -3.91 13.40 -6.65
C PHE A 124 -4.54 12.08 -6.19
N HIS A 125 -5.13 12.03 -4.99
CA HIS A 125 -5.70 10.82 -4.41
C HIS A 125 -7.22 10.73 -4.65
N PRO A 126 -7.80 9.54 -4.91
CA PRO A 126 -9.24 9.39 -5.12
C PRO A 126 -10.10 9.74 -3.89
N LEU A 127 -9.50 9.87 -2.71
CA LEU A 127 -10.20 10.35 -1.50
C LEU A 127 -10.36 11.87 -1.45
N TYR A 128 -9.71 12.62 -2.33
CA TYR A 128 -9.85 14.07 -2.37
C TYR A 128 -11.33 14.46 -2.61
N PRO A 129 -11.94 15.31 -1.75
CA PRO A 129 -13.38 15.55 -1.75
C PRO A 129 -13.81 16.55 -2.84
N ALA A 130 -13.54 16.22 -4.11
CA ALA A 130 -13.97 17.01 -5.26
C ALA A 130 -15.20 16.40 -5.93
N GLN A 131 -16.32 17.14 -5.93
CA GLN A 131 -17.55 16.69 -6.55
C GLN A 131 -17.35 16.39 -8.05
N ILE A 132 -17.80 15.22 -8.52
CA ILE A 132 -17.72 14.83 -9.93
C ILE A 132 -19.08 14.47 -10.50
N ARG A 133 -19.24 14.68 -11.81
CA ARG A 133 -20.43 14.31 -12.58
C ARG A 133 -20.04 13.25 -13.61
N SER A 134 -20.83 12.20 -13.74
CA SER A 134 -20.63 11.18 -14.77
C SER A 134 -21.82 11.20 -15.73
N PRO A 135 -21.62 11.08 -17.05
CA PRO A 135 -22.75 10.99 -17.99
C PRO A 135 -23.64 9.75 -17.74
N LEU A 136 -23.12 8.73 -17.05
CA LEU A 136 -23.84 7.50 -16.71
C LEU A 136 -24.62 7.60 -15.39
N ILE A 137 -24.46 8.69 -14.64
CA ILE A 137 -25.02 8.86 -13.29
C ILE A 137 -25.67 10.24 -13.25
N SER A 138 -26.99 10.27 -13.08
CA SER A 138 -27.79 11.51 -13.13
C SER A 138 -27.40 12.51 -12.05
N GLU A 139 -27.04 12.01 -10.87
CA GLU A 139 -26.74 12.84 -9.70
C GLU A 139 -25.23 13.10 -9.57
N PRO A 140 -24.84 14.32 -9.14
CA PRO A 140 -23.45 14.60 -8.82
C PRO A 140 -22.99 13.74 -7.65
N LEU A 141 -21.76 13.24 -7.74
CA LEU A 141 -21.14 12.43 -6.71
C LEU A 141 -20.22 13.30 -5.86
N PRO A 142 -20.22 13.15 -4.52
CA PRO A 142 -19.43 14.02 -3.65
C PRO A 142 -17.92 13.95 -3.88
N SER A 143 -17.39 12.80 -4.34
CA SER A 143 -15.96 12.63 -4.62
C SER A 143 -15.67 11.46 -5.58
N PRO A 144 -14.43 11.32 -6.09
CA PRO A 144 -14.03 10.17 -6.90
C PRO A 144 -14.27 8.84 -6.18
N ALA A 145 -14.06 8.78 -4.86
CA ALA A 145 -14.36 7.60 -4.04
C ALA A 145 -15.81 7.12 -4.19
N HIS A 146 -16.79 8.02 -4.28
CA HIS A 146 -18.20 7.66 -4.45
C HIS A 146 -18.49 7.08 -5.85
N TYR A 147 -17.73 7.49 -6.86
CA TYR A 147 -17.82 6.87 -8.18
C TYR A 147 -17.29 5.44 -8.14
N VAL A 148 -16.13 5.24 -7.50
CA VAL A 148 -15.56 3.90 -7.30
C VAL A 148 -16.54 3.03 -6.52
N ALA A 149 -17.15 3.53 -5.45
CA ALA A 149 -18.17 2.83 -4.68
C ALA A 149 -19.38 2.39 -5.54
N LYS A 150 -19.88 3.24 -6.45
CA LYS A 150 -20.94 2.85 -7.38
C LYS A 150 -20.50 1.77 -8.37
N GLN A 151 -19.24 1.76 -8.80
CA GLN A 151 -18.70 0.66 -9.60
C GLN A 151 -18.57 -0.63 -8.78
N THR A 152 -18.14 -0.54 -7.51
CA THR A 152 -18.08 -1.66 -6.58
C THR A 152 -19.44 -2.31 -6.40
N ILE A 153 -20.48 -1.52 -6.11
CA ILE A 153 -21.85 -1.99 -5.93
C ILE A 153 -22.31 -2.79 -7.16
N ARG A 154 -22.05 -2.27 -8.36
CA ARG A 154 -22.38 -2.93 -9.63
C ARG A 154 -21.56 -4.20 -9.86
N TYR A 155 -20.26 -4.16 -9.61
CA TYR A 155 -19.35 -5.27 -9.89
C TYR A 155 -19.60 -6.47 -8.95
N PHE A 156 -19.75 -6.20 -7.66
CA PHE A 156 -20.03 -7.24 -6.68
C PHE A 156 -21.49 -7.66 -6.65
N GLY A 157 -22.41 -6.84 -7.19
CA GLY A 157 -23.85 -7.10 -7.14
C GLY A 157 -24.37 -6.96 -5.72
N LEU A 158 -23.92 -5.93 -5.00
CA LEU A 158 -24.26 -5.70 -3.60
C LEU A 158 -25.76 -5.43 -3.45
N CYS A 159 -26.33 -5.86 -2.33
CA CYS A 159 -27.76 -5.65 -2.05
C CYS A 159 -28.05 -4.16 -1.83
N LYS A 160 -29.34 -3.82 -1.82
CA LYS A 160 -29.78 -2.43 -1.73
C LYS A 160 -29.37 -1.80 -0.41
N GLU A 161 -29.46 -2.55 0.68
CA GLU A 161 -29.15 -2.10 2.04
C GLU A 161 -27.66 -1.74 2.16
N ASP A 162 -26.77 -2.59 1.67
CA ASP A 162 -25.33 -2.33 1.64
C ASP A 162 -25.00 -1.12 0.74
N ALA A 163 -25.63 -1.03 -0.43
CA ALA A 163 -25.42 0.07 -1.35
C ALA A 163 -25.84 1.42 -0.74
N GLU A 164 -26.98 1.47 -0.05
CA GLU A 164 -27.45 2.66 0.67
C GLU A 164 -26.50 3.01 1.82
N TRP A 165 -26.04 2.02 2.60
CA TRP A 165 -25.11 2.26 3.69
C TRP A 165 -23.75 2.82 3.21
N ILE A 166 -23.20 2.29 2.12
CA ILE A 166 -21.94 2.78 1.54
C ILE A 166 -22.07 4.24 1.09
N LEU A 167 -23.21 4.59 0.48
CA LEU A 167 -23.43 5.90 -0.17
C LEU A 167 -24.11 6.95 0.75
N GLU A 168 -24.47 6.58 1.97
CA GLU A 168 -25.08 7.49 2.95
C GLU A 168 -24.13 8.62 3.38
N SER A 169 -22.84 8.32 3.57
CA SER A 169 -21.86 9.35 3.93
C SER A 169 -21.47 10.16 2.69
N SER A 170 -21.35 11.48 2.85
CA SER A 170 -20.78 12.36 1.83
C SER A 170 -19.26 12.50 1.93
N HIS A 171 -18.65 11.95 3.00
CA HIS A 171 -17.22 11.99 3.21
C HIS A 171 -16.52 10.84 2.47
N SER A 172 -15.52 11.17 1.66
CA SER A 172 -14.80 10.19 0.83
C SER A 172 -14.18 9.05 1.63
N VAL A 173 -13.58 9.36 2.79
CA VAL A 173 -12.88 8.39 3.64
C VAL A 173 -13.87 7.38 4.21
N ASP A 174 -15.02 7.85 4.72
CA ASP A 174 -16.07 6.99 5.23
C ASP A 174 -16.66 6.11 4.13
N CYS A 175 -16.96 6.70 2.96
CA CYS A 175 -17.48 5.96 1.81
C CYS A 175 -16.51 4.85 1.39
N TRP A 176 -15.21 5.15 1.34
CA TRP A 176 -14.16 4.19 1.02
C TRP A 176 -14.02 3.08 2.07
N HIS A 177 -14.07 3.45 3.35
CA HIS A 177 -14.04 2.49 4.46
C HIS A 177 -15.22 1.53 4.38
N ARG A 178 -16.44 2.06 4.33
CA ARG A 178 -17.68 1.29 4.26
C ARG A 178 -17.68 0.35 3.05
N MET A 179 -17.26 0.84 1.89
CA MET A 179 -17.12 0.04 0.68
C MET A 179 -16.21 -1.17 0.90
N ASN A 180 -14.99 -0.97 1.42
CA ASN A 180 -14.07 -2.08 1.66
C ASN A 180 -14.61 -3.06 2.71
N THR A 181 -15.25 -2.57 3.78
CA THR A 181 -15.91 -3.42 4.79
C THR A 181 -16.99 -4.32 4.18
N VAL A 182 -17.79 -3.82 3.23
CA VAL A 182 -18.79 -4.66 2.53
C VAL A 182 -18.11 -5.66 1.61
N ILE A 183 -17.06 -5.29 0.88
CA ILE A 183 -16.32 -6.23 0.01
C ILE A 183 -15.81 -7.42 0.83
N GLU A 184 -15.20 -7.16 1.98
CA GLU A 184 -14.69 -8.19 2.90
C GLU A 184 -15.79 -9.15 3.38
N ARG A 185 -17.03 -8.67 3.51
CA ARG A 185 -18.20 -9.45 3.96
C ARG A 185 -19.02 -10.06 2.82
N SER A 186 -18.77 -9.66 1.58
CA SER A 186 -19.62 -9.97 0.41
C SER A 186 -19.68 -11.46 0.04
N GLY A 187 -18.84 -12.30 0.65
CA GLY A 187 -18.74 -13.73 0.33
C GLY A 187 -18.25 -14.01 -1.10
N ALA A 188 -17.73 -13.00 -1.80
CA ALA A 188 -17.21 -13.15 -3.15
C ALA A 188 -16.02 -14.13 -3.20
N SER A 189 -15.89 -14.84 -4.32
CA SER A 189 -14.74 -15.73 -4.52
C SER A 189 -13.43 -14.94 -4.56
N LEU A 190 -12.33 -15.58 -4.13
CA LEU A 190 -10.99 -15.00 -4.17
C LEU A 190 -10.63 -14.52 -5.59
N ASP A 191 -10.97 -15.28 -6.63
CA ASP A 191 -10.72 -14.88 -8.03
C ASP A 191 -11.43 -13.57 -8.38
N LYS A 192 -12.68 -13.40 -7.94
CA LYS A 192 -13.45 -12.17 -8.20
C LYS A 192 -12.86 -10.98 -7.45
N ILE A 193 -12.47 -11.18 -6.19
CA ILE A 193 -11.79 -10.17 -5.38
C ILE A 193 -10.45 -9.77 -6.03
N GLN A 194 -9.68 -10.75 -6.50
CA GLN A 194 -8.40 -10.51 -7.16
C GLN A 194 -8.58 -9.67 -8.44
N VAL A 195 -9.53 -10.03 -9.31
CA VAL A 195 -9.82 -9.26 -10.53
C VAL A 195 -10.25 -7.84 -10.20
N TRP A 196 -11.04 -7.66 -9.13
CA TRP A 196 -11.42 -6.34 -8.66
C TRP A 196 -10.21 -5.48 -8.32
N TYR A 197 -9.34 -5.94 -7.41
CA TYR A 197 -8.20 -5.15 -6.94
C TYR A 197 -7.12 -4.94 -8.01
N MET A 198 -6.95 -5.88 -8.93
CA MET A 198 -5.88 -5.83 -9.94
C MET A 198 -6.26 -5.05 -11.21
N ASP A 199 -7.54 -4.97 -11.57
CA ASP A 199 -7.96 -4.38 -12.85
C ASP A 199 -9.17 -3.45 -12.71
N GLU A 200 -10.33 -3.99 -12.35
CA GLU A 200 -11.60 -3.24 -12.40
C GLU A 200 -11.59 -2.00 -11.51
N ARG A 201 -11.00 -2.11 -10.33
CA ARG A 201 -10.85 -0.98 -9.40
C ARG A 201 -9.90 0.08 -9.95
N GLN A 202 -8.80 -0.31 -10.57
CA GLN A 202 -7.86 0.64 -11.18
C GLN A 202 -8.53 1.39 -12.32
N ARG A 203 -9.34 0.70 -13.13
CA ARG A 203 -10.15 1.33 -14.18
C ARG A 203 -11.17 2.30 -13.61
N ALA A 204 -11.86 1.93 -12.53
CA ALA A 204 -12.81 2.80 -11.85
C ALA A 204 -12.14 4.06 -11.27
N ILE A 205 -10.97 3.91 -10.63
CA ILE A 205 -10.18 5.03 -10.08
C ILE A 205 -9.71 5.95 -11.21
N LYS A 206 -9.11 5.40 -12.28
CA LYS A 206 -8.65 6.17 -13.44
C LYS A 206 -9.79 6.98 -14.06
N ALA A 207 -10.97 6.37 -14.25
CA ALA A 207 -12.14 7.07 -14.76
C ALA A 207 -12.63 8.18 -13.82
N ALA A 208 -12.66 7.93 -12.51
CA ALA A 208 -13.10 8.90 -11.52
C ALA A 208 -12.15 10.11 -11.43
N LEU A 209 -10.83 9.86 -11.43
CA LEU A 209 -9.82 10.91 -11.42
C LEU A 209 -9.82 11.72 -12.73
N ALA A 210 -10.01 11.07 -13.88
CA ALA A 210 -10.15 11.77 -15.15
C ALA A 210 -11.33 12.76 -15.11
N LEU A 211 -12.50 12.31 -14.65
CA LEU A 211 -13.67 13.18 -14.46
C LEU A 211 -13.37 14.34 -13.50
N MET A 212 -12.64 14.08 -12.41
CA MET A 212 -12.25 15.12 -11.45
C MET A 212 -11.36 16.17 -12.10
N PHE A 213 -10.27 15.78 -12.76
CA PHE A 213 -9.36 16.74 -13.36
C PHE A 213 -10.02 17.50 -14.52
N GLU A 214 -10.80 16.84 -15.37
CA GLU A 214 -11.52 17.50 -16.47
C GLU A 214 -12.53 18.56 -15.98
N GLN A 215 -13.19 18.31 -14.85
CA GLN A 215 -14.24 19.18 -14.31
C GLN A 215 -13.71 20.30 -13.41
N HIS A 216 -12.49 20.17 -12.89
CA HIS A 216 -11.89 21.12 -11.96
C HIS A 216 -10.58 21.70 -12.52
N PRO A 217 -10.63 22.84 -13.24
CA PRO A 217 -9.46 23.41 -13.91
C PRO A 217 -8.27 23.72 -12.99
N SER A 218 -8.52 24.05 -11.72
CA SER A 218 -7.47 24.25 -10.72
C SER A 218 -6.73 22.96 -10.37
N LEU A 219 -7.44 21.83 -10.26
CA LEU A 219 -6.85 20.52 -10.01
C LEU A 219 -6.11 20.02 -11.24
N MET A 220 -6.66 20.24 -12.44
CA MET A 220 -5.96 19.96 -13.69
C MET A 220 -4.64 20.73 -13.78
N ARG A 221 -4.66 22.03 -13.45
CA ARG A 221 -3.43 22.82 -13.40
C ARG A 221 -2.43 22.25 -12.40
N ALA A 222 -2.86 21.91 -11.19
CA ALA A 222 -1.99 21.31 -10.19
C ALA A 222 -1.36 19.99 -10.68
N LEU A 223 -2.08 19.19 -11.48
CA LEU A 223 -1.54 17.99 -12.12
C LEU A 223 -0.56 18.33 -13.25
N LEU A 224 -0.85 19.31 -14.11
CA LEU A 224 0.06 19.71 -15.17
C LEU A 224 1.35 20.36 -14.64
N ASP A 225 1.25 21.08 -13.52
CA ASP A 225 2.38 21.71 -12.84
C ASP A 225 3.38 20.68 -12.27
N THR A 226 2.99 19.40 -12.14
CA THR A 226 3.92 18.33 -11.76
C THR A 226 4.91 17.98 -12.88
N GLY A 227 4.63 18.38 -14.13
CA GLY A 227 5.50 18.14 -15.26
C GLY A 227 5.80 16.65 -15.48
N ASP A 228 7.07 16.31 -15.55
CA ASP A 228 7.58 14.95 -15.72
C ASP A 228 7.90 14.23 -14.39
N ALA A 229 7.54 14.83 -13.26
CA ALA A 229 7.82 14.25 -11.95
C ALA A 229 7.03 12.95 -11.74
N LEU A 230 7.70 11.94 -11.17
CA LEU A 230 7.07 10.72 -10.73
C LEU A 230 6.18 11.01 -9.51
N LEU A 231 4.88 10.76 -9.62
CA LEU A 231 3.93 10.91 -8.52
C LEU A 231 3.87 9.61 -7.72
N VAL A 232 4.19 9.68 -6.42
CA VAL A 232 4.28 8.50 -5.56
C VAL A 232 3.37 8.65 -4.34
N TYR A 233 2.35 7.80 -4.24
CA TYR A 233 1.52 7.73 -3.05
C TYR A 233 2.31 7.06 -1.91
N CYS A 234 2.71 7.86 -0.92
CA CYS A 234 3.56 7.43 0.19
C CYS A 234 2.75 7.29 1.48
N CYS A 235 2.15 6.12 1.68
CA CYS A 235 1.47 5.74 2.92
C CYS A 235 1.98 4.41 3.47
N ARG A 236 1.94 4.19 4.79
CA ARG A 236 2.32 2.89 5.37
C ARG A 236 1.22 1.85 5.15
N PHE A 237 1.57 0.58 5.21
CA PHE A 237 0.71 -0.60 4.97
C PHE A 237 -0.55 -0.71 5.86
N ALA A 238 -0.81 0.24 6.76
CA ALA A 238 -1.96 0.24 7.67
C ALA A 238 -3.09 1.21 7.30
N SER A 239 -3.02 1.88 6.15
CA SER A 239 -4.15 2.68 5.64
C SER A 239 -5.17 1.80 4.91
N LEU A 240 -6.44 2.23 4.90
CA LEU A 240 -7.57 1.66 4.14
C LEU A 240 -7.36 1.60 2.61
N ASP A 241 -6.23 2.11 2.15
CA ASP A 241 -5.81 2.32 0.77
C ASP A 241 -4.33 1.94 0.59
N ALA A 242 -3.81 1.08 1.49
CA ALA A 242 -2.43 0.59 1.47
C ALA A 242 -2.04 -0.06 0.13
N GLU A 243 -3.01 -0.65 -0.57
CA GLU A 243 -2.82 -1.26 -1.89
C GLU A 243 -2.61 -0.25 -3.04
N LEU A 244 -2.96 1.02 -2.84
CA LEU A 244 -2.62 2.10 -3.77
C LEU A 244 -1.25 2.72 -3.46
N SER A 245 -0.74 2.46 -2.25
CA SER A 245 0.51 3.02 -1.76
C SER A 245 1.70 2.14 -2.12
N ILE A 246 2.90 2.73 -2.16
CA ILE A 246 4.15 1.98 -2.17
C ILE A 246 4.50 1.35 -0.80
N GLY A 247 3.65 1.53 0.22
CA GLY A 247 3.82 0.95 1.54
C GLY A 247 4.90 1.61 2.40
N MET A 248 5.49 2.72 1.95
CA MET A 248 6.56 3.45 2.63
C MET A 248 6.17 4.91 2.83
N ARG A 249 6.65 5.53 3.92
CA ARG A 249 6.60 7.01 4.05
C ARG A 249 7.60 7.62 3.09
N GLU A 250 7.37 8.86 2.68
CA GLU A 250 8.30 9.61 1.82
C GLU A 250 9.75 9.56 2.34
N ARG A 251 9.93 9.78 3.65
CA ARG A 251 11.26 9.72 4.28
C ARG A 251 11.92 8.36 4.09
N ASP A 252 11.14 7.28 4.20
CA ASP A 252 11.61 5.91 4.14
C ASP A 252 11.93 5.52 2.67
N LEU A 253 11.09 5.95 1.71
CA LEU A 253 11.34 5.82 0.26
C LEU A 253 12.62 6.55 -0.17
N ARG A 254 12.78 7.81 0.25
CA ARG A 254 13.96 8.61 -0.12
C ARG A 254 15.25 8.01 0.43
N ALA A 255 15.21 7.48 1.66
CA ALA A 255 16.34 6.76 2.24
C ALA A 255 16.69 5.49 1.45
N TRP A 256 15.66 4.75 0.99
CA TRP A 256 15.84 3.56 0.19
C TRP A 256 16.43 3.86 -1.20
N LEU A 257 15.92 4.87 -1.92
CA LEU A 257 16.45 5.30 -3.23
C LEU A 257 17.92 5.70 -3.15
N ALA A 258 18.31 6.43 -2.11
CA ALA A 258 19.70 6.81 -1.88
C ALA A 258 20.61 5.61 -1.60
N HIS A 259 20.08 4.56 -0.97
CA HIS A 259 20.85 3.36 -0.64
C HIS A 259 21.14 2.49 -1.86
N ILE A 260 20.22 2.42 -2.81
CA ILE A 260 20.32 1.58 -4.00
C ILE A 260 20.97 2.29 -5.20
N ASP A 261 21.33 3.57 -5.06
CA ASP A 261 21.97 4.40 -6.09
C ASP A 261 21.17 4.47 -7.41
N ILE A 262 19.84 4.46 -7.32
CA ILE A 262 18.92 4.59 -8.46
C ILE A 262 18.37 6.01 -8.51
N ASP A 263 18.54 6.68 -9.65
CA ASP A 263 17.91 7.97 -9.90
C ASP A 263 16.42 7.80 -10.21
N THR A 264 15.60 8.71 -9.70
CA THR A 264 14.18 8.89 -10.00
C THR A 264 13.82 8.80 -11.49
N LYS A 265 14.70 9.22 -12.40
CA LYS A 265 14.50 9.08 -13.86
C LYS A 265 14.52 7.63 -14.34
N GLN A 266 15.35 6.78 -13.74
CA GLN A 266 15.44 5.36 -14.07
C GLN A 266 14.19 4.58 -13.60
N VAL A 267 13.57 5.04 -12.51
CA VAL A 267 12.28 4.50 -12.02
C VAL A 267 11.15 4.83 -13.02
N ASN A 268 11.11 6.06 -13.53
CA ASN A 268 10.03 6.53 -14.42
C ASN A 268 9.99 5.77 -15.76
N VAL A 269 11.15 5.44 -16.34
CA VAL A 269 11.25 4.63 -17.57
C VAL A 269 10.67 3.23 -17.37
N SER A 270 10.89 2.64 -16.20
CA SER A 270 10.43 1.29 -15.86
C SER A 270 8.89 1.24 -15.73
N VAL A 271 8.27 2.29 -15.19
CA VAL A 271 6.80 2.39 -15.03
C VAL A 271 6.10 2.61 -16.37
N GLN A 272 6.64 3.47 -17.24
CA GLN A 272 6.07 3.74 -18.57
C GLN A 272 6.09 2.50 -19.48
N GLN A 273 7.09 1.63 -19.34
CA GLN A 273 7.16 0.37 -20.07
C GLN A 273 6.09 -0.63 -19.62
N ILE A 274 5.70 -0.62 -18.34
CA ILE A 274 4.64 -1.48 -17.80
C ILE A 274 3.26 -1.08 -18.36
N ASP A 275 2.96 0.23 -18.43
CA ASP A 275 1.69 0.73 -19.00
C ASP A 275 1.63 0.59 -20.55
N ALA A 276 2.77 0.63 -21.24
CA ALA A 276 2.83 0.34 -22.67
C ALA A 276 2.51 -1.14 -23.00
N PHE A 277 2.90 -2.07 -22.13
CA PHE A 277 2.60 -3.50 -22.30
C PHE A 277 1.12 -3.84 -22.05
N SER A 278 0.45 -3.12 -21.15
CA SER A 278 -0.98 -3.33 -20.85
C SER A 278 -1.91 -2.73 -21.91
N SER A 279 -1.46 -1.74 -22.67
CA SER A 279 -2.23 -1.05 -23.70
C SER A 279 -2.12 -1.66 -25.11
N SER A 280 -1.21 -2.61 -25.33
CA SER A 280 -0.95 -3.21 -26.65
C SER A 280 -1.41 -4.67 -26.78
N PHE A 281 -2.71 -4.96 -26.68
CA PHE A 281 -3.27 -6.23 -27.24
C PHE A 281 -4.70 -6.08 -27.75
N PRO A 282 -4.96 -6.15 -29.08
CA PRO A 282 -6.28 -6.43 -29.61
C PRO A 282 -6.61 -7.93 -29.48
N SER A 283 -7.87 -8.23 -29.15
CA SER A 283 -8.35 -9.58 -28.87
C SER A 283 -8.33 -10.53 -30.08
N ARG A 284 -8.25 -11.84 -29.78
CA ARG A 284 -8.91 -13.01 -30.44
C ARG A 284 -7.96 -14.21 -30.58
N ASP A 285 -7.93 -15.05 -29.54
CA ASP A 285 -7.75 -16.51 -29.73
C ASP A 285 -8.22 -17.27 -28.47
N PRO A 286 -9.36 -17.99 -28.51
CA PRO A 286 -9.89 -18.70 -27.35
C PRO A 286 -9.10 -19.96 -26.96
N ASN A 287 -8.08 -20.37 -27.71
CA ASN A 287 -7.32 -21.60 -27.45
C ASN A 287 -5.93 -21.39 -26.82
N LYS A 288 -5.52 -20.15 -26.53
CA LYS A 288 -4.31 -19.91 -25.73
C LYS A 288 -4.68 -19.76 -24.26
N ARG A 289 -4.63 -20.88 -23.52
CA ARG A 289 -4.52 -20.85 -22.04
C ARG A 289 -3.30 -20.01 -21.68
N ARG A 290 -3.51 -18.74 -21.31
CA ARG A 290 -2.45 -17.85 -20.85
C ARG A 290 -2.52 -17.73 -19.34
N TRP A 291 -1.48 -18.27 -18.73
CA TRP A 291 -1.03 -17.92 -17.39
C TRP A 291 -0.76 -16.42 -17.36
N TYR A 292 -1.53 -15.67 -16.59
CA TYR A 292 -1.24 -14.28 -16.27
C TYR A 292 -0.94 -14.20 -14.78
N VAL A 293 0.36 -14.16 -14.49
CA VAL A 293 0.95 -13.75 -13.22
C VAL A 293 1.48 -12.34 -13.47
N HIS A 294 0.98 -11.33 -12.75
CA HIS A 294 1.59 -10.00 -12.50
C HIS A 294 0.53 -9.14 -11.79
N LEU A 295 0.67 -8.80 -10.50
CA LEU A 295 1.43 -7.63 -10.02
C LEU A 295 2.02 -7.80 -8.60
N GLN A 296 2.03 -9.02 -8.04
CA GLN A 296 2.90 -9.32 -6.88
C GLN A 296 4.34 -9.65 -7.31
N ASP A 297 4.56 -9.99 -8.60
CA ASP A 297 5.87 -10.37 -9.16
C ASP A 297 6.52 -9.26 -10.00
N ALA A 298 5.96 -8.05 -10.05
CA ALA A 298 6.62 -6.89 -10.65
C ALA A 298 7.60 -6.26 -9.64
N ASN A 299 8.64 -7.05 -9.38
CA ASN A 299 9.97 -6.60 -9.06
C ASN A 299 10.29 -5.17 -9.55
N ILE A 300 10.41 -4.26 -8.58
CA ILE A 300 11.50 -3.26 -8.56
C ILE A 300 12.89 -3.97 -8.63
N CYS A 301 12.97 -5.30 -8.45
CA CYS A 301 14.17 -6.12 -8.58
C CYS A 301 14.30 -6.88 -9.92
N SER A 302 13.95 -6.26 -11.06
CA SER A 302 14.27 -6.84 -12.38
C SER A 302 15.04 -5.87 -13.27
N PHE A 303 16.09 -5.29 -12.70
CA PHE A 303 17.26 -4.91 -13.47
C PHE A 303 18.46 -5.65 -12.91
N LEU A 304 18.74 -6.80 -13.51
CA LEU A 304 20.06 -7.36 -13.80
C LEU A 304 19.84 -8.78 -14.35
N VAL A 305 20.71 -9.18 -15.29
CA VAL A 305 20.67 -10.38 -16.16
C VAL A 305 19.91 -10.09 -17.46
N ASP A 306 20.53 -9.77 -18.61
CA ASP A 306 21.74 -10.35 -19.20
C ASP A 306 22.51 -9.36 -20.11
N LYS A 307 23.85 -9.45 -20.01
CA LYS A 307 24.96 -8.85 -20.78
C LYS A 307 25.28 -7.36 -20.59
#